data_AF-A0A1Q3HNL2-F1
#
_entry.id   AF-A0A1Q3HNL2-F1
#
_cell.length_a   1.000
_cell.length_b   1.000
_cell.length_c   1.000
_cell.angle_alpha   90.00
_cell.angle_beta   90.00
_cell.angle_gamma   90.00
#
_symmetry.space_group_name_H-M   'P 1'
#
loop_
_entity.id
_entity.type
_entity.pdbx_description
1 polymer ?
#
loop_
_entity_poly.entity_id
_entity_poly.type
_entity_poly.pdbx_seq_one_letter_code
_entity_poly.pdbx_strand_id
1 'polypeptide(L)'
;MTFHFRYRDGFLPAFPRLEGRLIKHHLFPHASDLSVWFRAQGINPHDWTMVIPAHVHLRVHRAGARGSLWNQAWRDFKNANQGRAVPREELLAKAFELAYRFDIVGPIVPYGHTLVEPGPQLFAP
;
A
#
# COMPACT_ATOMS: atom_id res chain seq x y z
N MET A 1 6.60 -19.85 8.59
CA MET A 1 7.64 -19.27 7.70
C MET A 1 8.03 -17.94 8.31
N THR A 2 9.11 -17.92 9.07
CA THR A 2 9.53 -16.75 9.86
C THR A 2 10.56 -15.98 9.03
N PHE A 3 10.23 -14.76 8.61
CA PHE A 3 11.16 -13.92 7.87
C PHE A 3 12.13 -13.28 8.88
N HIS A 4 13.34 -13.82 8.96
CA HIS A 4 14.43 -13.20 9.72
C HIS A 4 15.16 -12.23 8.80
N PHE A 5 14.92 -10.94 8.98
CA PHE A 5 15.73 -9.91 8.32
C PHE A 5 17.04 -9.76 9.10
N ARG A 6 18.14 -10.32 8.58
CA ARG A 6 19.49 -9.95 9.03
C ARG A 6 19.98 -8.81 8.16
N TYR A 7 19.96 -7.60 8.72
CA TYR A 7 20.56 -6.43 8.09
C TYR A 7 22.06 -6.40 8.38
N ARG A 8 22.87 -6.56 7.33
CA ARG A 8 24.29 -6.22 7.30
C ARG A 8 24.38 -4.81 6.72
N ASP A 9 24.66 -3.83 7.58
CA ASP A 9 25.08 -2.47 7.22
C ASP A 9 24.11 -1.64 6.37
N GLY A 10 23.39 -0.70 6.99
CA GLY A 10 22.69 0.37 6.27
C GLY A 10 21.37 0.77 6.92
N PHE A 11 21.29 2.06 7.26
CA PHE A 11 20.11 2.84 7.66
C PHE A 11 18.76 2.15 7.36
N LEU A 12 17.94 1.90 8.39
CA LEU A 12 16.51 1.65 8.18
C LEU A 12 16.00 2.76 7.25
N PRO A 13 15.15 2.51 6.23
CA PRO A 13 14.34 3.60 5.72
C PRO A 13 13.65 4.14 6.97
N ALA A 14 14.06 5.34 7.40
CA ALA A 14 13.50 5.95 8.60
C ALA A 14 12.01 5.86 8.41
N PHE A 15 11.31 5.11 9.28
CA PHE A 15 9.86 5.02 9.22
C PHE A 15 9.39 6.45 8.99
N PRO A 16 8.77 6.78 7.84
CA PRO A 16 8.38 8.14 7.55
C PRO A 16 7.61 8.57 8.77
N ARG A 17 8.11 9.59 9.46
CA ARG A 17 7.46 10.02 10.69
C ARG A 17 6.01 10.28 10.28
N LEU A 18 5.08 9.66 11.00
CA LEU A 18 3.65 9.78 10.74
C LEU A 18 3.20 11.19 11.17
N GLU A 19 3.78 12.20 10.51
CA GLU A 19 3.63 13.61 10.80
C GLU A 19 2.56 14.20 9.88
N GLY A 20 1.70 15.02 10.48
CA GLY A 20 0.56 15.62 9.81
C GLY A 20 -0.65 14.69 9.69
N ARG A 21 -1.62 15.12 8.87
CA ARG A 21 -2.89 14.42 8.71
C ARG A 21 -2.69 13.01 8.15
N LEU A 22 -3.17 12.01 8.88
CA LEU A 22 -3.17 10.62 8.45
C LEU A 22 -4.42 10.30 7.62
N ILE A 23 -4.23 9.57 6.52
CA ILE A 23 -5.32 9.10 5.67
C ILE A 23 -5.11 7.66 5.24
N LYS A 24 -6.20 7.00 4.85
CA LYS A 24 -6.16 5.62 4.36
C LYS A 24 -5.81 5.58 2.89
N HIS A 25 -4.85 4.75 2.55
CA HIS A 25 -4.46 4.41 1.19
C HIS A 25 -4.83 2.96 0.90
N HIS A 26 -5.59 2.71 -0.16
CA HIS A 26 -5.91 1.33 -0.55
C HIS A 26 -4.70 0.67 -1.21
N LEU A 27 -4.22 -0.45 -0.65
CA LEU A 27 -3.15 -1.24 -1.26
C LEU A 27 -3.60 -1.84 -2.60
N PHE A 28 -4.88 -2.20 -2.71
CA PHE A 28 -5.54 -2.62 -3.94
C PHE A 28 -6.44 -1.49 -4.45
N PRO A 29 -6.14 -0.85 -5.60
CA PRO A 29 -6.93 0.27 -6.11
C PRO A 29 -8.41 -0.04 -6.34
N HIS A 30 -9.25 0.98 -6.12
CA HIS A 30 -10.69 0.89 -6.41
C HIS A 30 -11.05 1.21 -7.88
N ALA A 31 -10.07 1.48 -8.75
CA ALA A 31 -10.32 1.65 -10.18
C ALA A 31 -11.05 0.41 -10.75
N SER A 32 -12.14 0.61 -11.50
CA SER A 32 -13.08 -0.46 -11.86
C SER A 32 -12.42 -1.67 -12.52
N ASP A 33 -11.47 -1.44 -13.43
CA ASP A 33 -10.73 -2.47 -14.15
C ASP A 33 -9.85 -3.34 -13.25
N LEU A 34 -9.30 -2.76 -12.17
CA LEU A 34 -8.46 -3.44 -11.19
C LEU A 34 -9.31 -4.09 -10.09
N SER A 35 -10.32 -3.37 -9.63
CA SER A 35 -11.22 -3.76 -8.55
C SER A 35 -12.00 -5.04 -8.87
N VAL A 36 -12.42 -5.22 -10.12
CA VAL A 36 -13.03 -6.48 -10.59
C VAL A 36 -12.01 -7.62 -10.59
N TRP A 37 -10.80 -7.36 -11.06
CA TRP A 37 -9.74 -8.37 -11.13
C TRP A 37 -9.31 -8.87 -9.75
N PHE A 38 -9.18 -7.98 -8.76
CA PHE A 38 -8.86 -8.37 -7.38
C PHE A 38 -9.95 -9.23 -6.74
N ARG A 39 -11.24 -8.86 -6.92
CA ARG A 39 -12.36 -9.64 -6.39
C ARG A 39 -12.41 -11.04 -6.99
N ALA A 40 -12.10 -11.18 -8.28
CA ALA A 40 -12.01 -12.49 -8.93
C ALA A 40 -10.93 -13.39 -8.32
N GLN A 41 -9.93 -12.82 -7.63
CA GLN A 41 -8.88 -13.55 -6.90
C GLN A 41 -9.13 -13.61 -5.38
N GLY A 42 -10.35 -13.32 -4.92
CA GLY A 42 -10.72 -13.37 -3.50
C GLY A 42 -10.14 -12.23 -2.66
N ILE A 43 -9.74 -11.12 -3.27
CA ILE A 43 -9.28 -9.91 -2.57
C ILE A 43 -10.39 -8.86 -2.60
N ASN A 44 -10.89 -8.50 -1.42
CA ASN A 44 -11.74 -7.33 -1.24
C ASN A 44 -10.84 -6.12 -0.91
N PRO A 45 -10.77 -5.09 -1.79
CA PRO A 45 -9.90 -3.94 -1.58
C PRO A 45 -10.09 -3.20 -0.25
N HIS A 46 -11.31 -3.18 0.30
CA HIS A 46 -11.60 -2.48 1.55
C HIS A 46 -10.94 -3.12 2.78
N ASP A 47 -10.52 -4.38 2.69
CA ASP A 47 -9.85 -5.06 3.81
C ASP A 47 -8.35 -4.70 3.89
N TRP A 48 -7.84 -3.99 2.89
CA TRP A 48 -6.41 -3.75 2.68
C TRP A 48 -6.10 -2.27 2.49
N THR A 49 -6.24 -1.49 3.56
CA THR A 49 -5.85 -0.08 3.56
C THR A 49 -4.70 0.17 4.50
N MET A 50 -3.73 0.97 4.07
CA MET A 50 -2.58 1.39 4.86
C MET A 50 -2.75 2.84 5.28
N VAL A 51 -2.54 3.14 6.55
CA VAL A 51 -2.60 4.51 7.05
C VAL A 51 -1.27 5.20 6.78
N ILE A 52 -1.30 6.27 5.99
CA ILE A 52 -0.10 7.02 5.60
C ILE A 52 -0.34 8.52 5.71
N PRO A 53 0.72 9.35 5.80
CA PRO A 53 0.58 10.80 5.78
C PRO A 53 -0.06 11.28 4.47
N ALA A 54 -0.93 12.29 4.55
CA ALA A 54 -1.65 12.82 3.39
C ALA A 54 -0.71 13.30 2.25
N HIS A 55 0.44 13.88 2.59
CA HIS A 55 1.43 14.30 1.59
C HIS A 55 2.04 13.10 0.83
N VAL A 56 2.25 11.97 1.50
CA VAL A 56 2.72 10.71 0.88
C VAL A 56 1.64 10.13 -0.01
N HIS A 57 0.39 10.07 0.46
CA HIS A 57 -0.73 9.63 -0.35
C HIS A 57 -0.87 10.46 -1.63
N LEU A 58 -0.77 11.79 -1.52
CA LEU A 58 -0.79 12.69 -2.68
C LEU A 58 0.37 12.41 -3.62
N ARG A 59 1.60 12.23 -3.12
CA ARG A 59 2.78 11.88 -3.92
C ARG A 59 2.53 10.63 -4.78
N VAL A 60 1.96 9.59 -4.18
CA VAL A 60 1.68 8.30 -4.84
C VAL A 60 0.52 8.37 -5.82
N HIS A 61 -0.44 9.28 -5.59
CA HIS A 61 -1.60 9.49 -6.48
C HIS A 61 -1.46 10.66 -7.45
N ARG A 62 -0.34 11.38 -7.46
CA ARG A 62 -0.06 12.41 -8.47
C ARG A 62 -0.19 11.81 -9.86
N ALA A 63 -0.80 12.57 -10.77
CA ALA A 63 -1.00 12.14 -12.14
C ALA A 63 0.35 12.04 -12.87
N GLY A 64 0.67 10.83 -13.36
CA GLY A 64 1.62 10.63 -14.46
C GLY A 64 0.89 10.62 -15.82
N ALA A 65 1.62 10.33 -16.90
CA ALA A 65 1.10 10.34 -18.28
C ALA A 65 -0.13 9.45 -18.54
N ARG A 66 -0.48 8.53 -17.62
CA ARG A 66 -1.60 7.57 -17.74
C ARG A 66 -2.52 7.54 -16.50
N GLY A 67 -2.46 8.55 -15.64
CA GLY A 67 -3.19 8.64 -14.36
C GLY A 67 -2.31 8.46 -13.13
N SER A 68 -2.90 8.18 -11.96
CA SER A 68 -2.19 7.95 -10.69
C SER A 68 -1.07 6.91 -10.86
N LEU A 69 0.14 7.22 -10.39
CA LEU A 69 1.31 6.33 -10.49
C LEU A 69 1.05 4.95 -9.87
N TRP A 70 0.29 4.92 -8.76
CA TRP A 70 -0.13 3.69 -8.10
C TRP A 70 -1.00 2.81 -8.98
N ASN A 71 -2.05 3.40 -9.58
CA ASN A 71 -2.94 2.68 -10.48
C ASN A 71 -2.20 2.19 -11.72
N GLN A 72 -1.26 3.00 -12.23
CA GLN A 72 -0.46 2.61 -13.39
C GLN A 72 0.41 1.39 -13.07
N ALA A 73 1.11 1.37 -11.93
CA ALA A 73 1.94 0.22 -11.54
C ALA A 73 1.13 -1.08 -11.42
N TRP A 74 -0.10 -0.99 -10.89
CA TRP A 74 -1.03 -2.12 -10.86
C TRP A 74 -1.49 -2.58 -12.25
N ARG A 75 -1.76 -1.64 -13.16
CA ARG A 75 -2.10 -1.96 -14.55
C ARG A 75 -0.95 -2.60 -15.29
N ASP A 76 0.26 -2.11 -15.11
CA ASP A 76 1.46 -2.70 -15.71
C ASP A 76 1.64 -4.14 -15.24
N PHE A 77 1.46 -4.41 -13.94
CA PHE A 77 1.50 -5.77 -13.40
C PHE A 77 0.36 -6.64 -13.94
N LYS A 78 -0.87 -6.15 -13.99
CA LYS A 78 -2.01 -6.89 -14.57
C LYS A 78 -1.75 -7.23 -16.04
N ASN A 79 -1.25 -6.27 -16.81
CA ASN A 79 -0.98 -6.42 -18.24
C ASN A 79 0.14 -7.42 -18.51
N ALA A 80 1.22 -7.38 -17.72
CA ALA A 80 2.33 -8.32 -17.83
C ALA A 80 1.93 -9.77 -17.49
N ASN A 81 0.80 -9.97 -16.81
CA ASN A 81 0.30 -11.28 -16.40
C ASN A 81 -1.01 -11.66 -17.10
N GLN A 82 -1.33 -11.01 -18.22
CA GLN A 82 -2.44 -11.43 -19.06
C GLN A 82 -2.23 -12.87 -19.55
N GLY A 83 -3.30 -13.67 -19.52
CA GLY A 83 -3.27 -15.06 -19.98
C GLY A 83 -2.89 -16.10 -18.92
N ARG A 84 -2.61 -15.70 -17.67
CA ARG A 84 -2.42 -16.64 -16.56
C ARG A 84 -3.28 -16.32 -15.35
N ALA A 85 -3.53 -17.34 -14.53
CA ALA A 85 -4.06 -17.15 -13.19
C ALA A 85 -2.97 -16.53 -12.30
N VAL A 86 -3.30 -15.44 -11.62
CA VAL A 86 -2.43 -14.80 -10.63
C VAL A 86 -3.01 -15.09 -9.25
N PRO A 87 -2.37 -15.96 -8.44
CA PRO A 87 -2.92 -16.33 -7.14
C PRO A 87 -2.91 -15.15 -6.16
N ARG A 88 -3.77 -15.24 -5.15
CA ARG A 88 -3.95 -14.20 -4.13
C ARG A 88 -2.64 -13.83 -3.42
N GLU A 89 -1.79 -14.82 -3.16
CA GLU A 89 -0.51 -14.65 -2.48
C GLU A 89 0.45 -13.77 -3.29
N GLU A 90 0.41 -13.91 -4.62
CA GLU A 90 1.24 -13.11 -5.51
C GLU A 90 0.75 -11.66 -5.58
N LEU A 91 -0.57 -11.45 -5.55
CA LEU A 91 -1.15 -10.11 -5.46
C LEU A 91 -0.78 -9.42 -4.13
N LEU A 92 -0.79 -10.16 -3.03
CA LEU A 92 -0.33 -9.65 -1.73
C LEU A 92 1.16 -9.31 -1.76
N ALA A 93 2.01 -10.21 -2.26
CA ALA A 93 3.43 -9.94 -2.42
C ALA A 93 3.67 -8.70 -3.28
N LYS A 94 2.91 -8.55 -4.37
CA LYS A 94 2.99 -7.37 -5.24
C LYS A 94 2.56 -6.09 -4.53
N ALA A 95 1.52 -6.13 -3.71
CA ALA A 95 1.09 -4.97 -2.94
C ALA A 95 2.20 -4.46 -2.00
N PHE A 96 2.90 -5.38 -1.32
CA PHE A 96 4.04 -5.03 -0.46
C PHE A 96 5.28 -4.58 -1.25
N GLU A 97 5.56 -5.20 -2.40
CA GLU A 97 6.61 -4.74 -3.31
C GLU A 97 6.35 -3.30 -3.78
N LEU A 98 5.11 -2.98 -4.17
CA LEU A 98 4.73 -1.63 -4.56
C LEU A 98 4.80 -0.67 -3.36
N ALA A 99 4.38 -1.09 -2.17
CA ALA A 99 4.50 -0.27 -0.97
C ALA A 99 5.97 0.14 -0.71
N TYR A 100 6.90 -0.81 -0.83
CA TYR A 100 8.33 -0.56 -0.76
C TYR A 100 8.82 0.36 -1.88
N ARG A 101 8.45 0.08 -3.13
CA ARG A 101 8.85 0.86 -4.31
C ARG A 101 8.41 2.33 -4.24
N PHE A 102 7.22 2.58 -3.69
CA PHE A 102 6.65 3.93 -3.54
C PHE A 102 6.98 4.58 -2.20
N ASP A 103 7.79 3.93 -1.38
CA ASP A 103 8.21 4.41 -0.06
C ASP A 103 6.98 4.78 0.79
N ILE A 104 6.03 3.84 0.88
CA ILE A 104 4.86 3.94 1.76
C ILE A 104 4.88 2.84 2.79
N VAL A 105 4.69 3.22 4.06
CA VAL A 105 4.60 2.29 5.18
C VAL A 105 3.70 2.89 6.25
N GLY A 106 2.97 2.01 6.91
CA GLY A 106 2.06 2.34 8.00
C GLY A 106 1.23 1.13 8.41
N PRO A 107 0.38 1.27 9.45
CA PRO A 107 -0.47 0.19 9.88
C PRO A 107 -1.51 -0.15 8.81
N ILE A 108 -1.77 -1.45 8.62
CA ILE A 108 -2.82 -1.94 7.73
C ILE A 108 -4.09 -2.12 8.56
N VAL A 109 -5.14 -1.44 8.15
CA VAL A 109 -6.46 -1.47 8.78
C VAL A 109 -7.55 -1.62 7.71
N PRO A 110 -8.70 -2.23 8.02
CA PRO A 110 -9.84 -2.18 7.13
C PRO A 110 -10.35 -0.75 6.90
N TYR A 111 -10.92 -0.47 5.73
CA TYR A 111 -11.42 0.85 5.36
C TYR A 111 -12.53 1.36 6.27
N GLY A 112 -13.32 0.46 6.89
CA GLY A 112 -14.36 0.84 7.86
C GLY A 112 -13.84 1.23 9.25
N HIS A 113 -12.57 0.96 9.57
CA HIS A 113 -12.04 1.19 10.92
C HIS A 113 -11.77 2.68 11.21
N THR A 114 -12.33 3.26 12.27
CA THR A 114 -12.05 4.68 12.61
C THR A 114 -10.56 4.90 12.86
N LEU A 115 -9.97 5.93 12.25
CA LEU A 115 -8.62 6.36 12.60
C LEU A 115 -8.73 7.14 13.91
N VAL A 116 -8.13 6.62 14.98
CA VAL A 116 -7.89 7.41 16.17
C VAL A 116 -6.63 8.21 15.88
N GLU A 117 -6.72 9.54 15.84
CA GLU A 117 -5.54 10.40 15.79
C GLU A 117 -4.61 9.94 16.92
N PRO A 118 -3.31 9.71 16.67
CA PRO A 118 -2.41 9.41 17.76
C PRO A 118 -2.52 10.58 18.74
N GLY A 119 -3.04 10.31 19.94
CA GLY A 119 -2.99 11.26 21.05
C GLY A 119 -1.54 11.69 21.27
N PRO A 120 -1.29 12.78 22.02
CA PRO A 120 0.07 13.26 22.23
C PRO A 120 0.94 12.07 22.59
N GLN A 121 1.94 11.79 21.73
CA GLN A 121 2.92 10.77 22.02
C GLN A 121 3.58 11.23 23.30
N LEU A 122 3.16 10.64 24.43
CA LEU A 122 3.90 10.75 25.67
C LEU A 122 5.26 10.19 25.32
N PHE A 123 6.23 11.07 25.14
CA PHE A 123 7.62 10.72 25.03
C PHE A 123 7.92 9.85 26.24
N ALA A 124 7.97 8.53 26.04
CA ALA A 124 8.47 7.63 27.05
C ALA A 124 9.97 7.95 27.19
N PRO A 125 10.48 7.99 28.43
CA PRO A 125 11.82 8.48 28.77
C PRO A 125 12.96 7.68 28.12
#